data_AF-A0A7W9DY31-F1
#
_entry.id   AF-A0A7W9DY31-F1
#
_cell.length_a   1.000
_cell.length_b   1.000
_cell.length_c   1.000
_cell.angle_alpha   90.00
_cell.angle_beta   90.00
_cell.angle_gamma   90.00
#
_symmetry.space_group_name_H-M   'P 1'
#
loop_
_entity.id
_entity.type
_entity.pdbx_description
1 polymer ?
#
loop_
_entity_poly.entity_id
_entity_poly.type
_entity_poly.pdbx_seq_one_letter_code
_entity_poly.pdbx_strand_id
1 'polypeptide(L)'
;MKTNFLKITGMFALLAVLATSCKKDNNETSNTSLKNNTNNAVNAIPANSVVTGAFTTPLSSPGGSAGNWGTVYFDLANNTTTTAASAYQASFNGSFDGNINANTGGAYKLAYADVPSTSLAAIAQSAFTTLNVKPATTLGSNTSAPGWYAYNVTTHLSGPVADRYVVLYKGTSVAAATELYVLQIITVGYSADPATAGNYFGQISFNYKKLV
;
A
#
# COMPACT_ATOMS: atom_id res chain seq x y z
N MET A 1 -71.58 -28.50 5.89
CA MET A 1 -71.52 -27.46 4.83
C MET A 1 -72.75 -26.59 4.90
N LYS A 2 -72.62 -25.33 5.33
CA LYS A 2 -73.62 -24.26 5.11
C LYS A 2 -72.85 -22.96 4.91
N THR A 3 -73.01 -22.42 3.70
CA THR A 3 -72.34 -21.24 3.14
C THR A 3 -73.12 -19.98 3.48
N ASN A 4 -72.47 -18.98 4.08
CA ASN A 4 -73.06 -17.66 4.27
C ASN A 4 -72.34 -16.61 3.42
N PHE A 5 -73.04 -16.27 2.34
CA PHE A 5 -73.28 -14.95 1.74
C PHE A 5 -72.17 -13.88 1.71
N LEU A 6 -71.79 -13.61 0.46
CA LEU A 6 -71.16 -12.43 -0.11
C LEU A 6 -72.14 -11.23 -0.16
N LYS A 7 -71.62 -9.99 0.01
CA LYS A 7 -71.94 -8.73 -0.74
C LYS A 7 -71.28 -7.53 0.00
N ILE A 8 -70.13 -7.02 -0.48
CA ILE A 8 -69.94 -5.93 -1.48
C ILE A 8 -70.53 -4.59 -1.01
N THR A 9 -69.67 -3.59 -0.74
CA THR A 9 -69.56 -2.28 -1.43
C THR A 9 -68.68 -1.31 -0.63
N GLY A 10 -67.69 -0.69 -1.27
CA GLY A 10 -66.87 0.36 -0.67
C GLY A 10 -65.67 0.76 -1.53
N MET A 11 -65.96 1.29 -2.71
CA MET A 11 -65.00 1.81 -3.69
C MET A 11 -64.52 3.22 -3.29
N PHE A 12 -63.22 3.41 -3.14
CA PHE A 12 -62.52 4.69 -3.28
C PHE A 12 -61.15 4.38 -3.90
N ALA A 13 -61.00 4.59 -5.21
CA ALA A 13 -60.51 5.82 -5.83
C ALA A 13 -58.98 5.78 -6.01
N LEU A 14 -58.62 5.62 -7.28
CA LEU A 14 -57.30 5.69 -7.89
C LEU A 14 -56.55 6.97 -7.46
N LEU A 15 -55.27 6.83 -7.09
CA LEU A 15 -54.26 7.83 -7.44
C LEU A 15 -52.99 7.11 -7.89
N ALA A 16 -52.77 7.13 -9.20
CA ALA A 16 -51.49 6.82 -9.81
C ALA A 16 -50.59 8.06 -9.69
N VAL A 17 -49.43 7.91 -9.06
CA VAL A 17 -48.24 8.68 -9.42
C VAL A 17 -47.07 7.71 -9.42
N LEU A 18 -46.75 7.24 -10.63
CA LEU A 18 -45.41 6.81 -10.98
C LEU A 18 -44.50 8.03 -10.86
N ALA A 19 -43.74 8.10 -9.78
CA ALA A 19 -42.52 8.88 -9.73
C ALA A 19 -41.43 7.95 -9.25
N THR A 20 -40.59 7.56 -10.20
CA THR A 20 -39.24 7.03 -10.01
C THR A 20 -38.54 7.79 -8.89
N SER A 21 -38.58 7.27 -7.67
CA SER A 21 -37.74 7.78 -6.60
C SER A 21 -36.34 7.26 -6.87
N CYS A 22 -35.49 8.22 -7.21
CA CYS A 22 -34.07 8.11 -7.49
C CYS A 22 -33.43 6.90 -6.83
N LYS A 23 -32.67 6.16 -7.66
CA LYS A 23 -31.54 5.38 -7.19
C LYS A 23 -30.86 6.20 -6.11
N LYS A 24 -30.81 5.65 -4.89
CA LYS A 24 -29.83 6.12 -3.92
C LYS A 24 -28.50 5.87 -4.61
N ASP A 25 -27.89 6.93 -5.10
CA ASP A 25 -26.47 6.97 -5.34
C ASP A 25 -25.85 6.66 -3.97
N ASN A 26 -25.59 5.38 -3.72
CA ASN A 26 -24.45 5.06 -2.90
C ASN A 26 -23.30 5.68 -3.66
N ASN A 27 -22.87 6.83 -3.16
CA ASN A 27 -21.59 7.41 -3.47
C ASN A 27 -20.55 6.38 -3.01
N GLU A 28 -20.43 5.32 -3.78
CA GLU A 28 -19.22 4.58 -3.92
C GLU A 28 -18.26 5.56 -4.62
N THR A 29 -17.69 6.47 -3.81
CA THR A 29 -16.24 6.45 -3.67
C THR A 29 -15.85 5.02 -3.27
N SER A 30 -16.03 4.10 -4.22
CA SER A 30 -15.34 2.85 -4.31
C SER A 30 -13.91 3.34 -4.41
N ASN A 31 -13.25 3.37 -3.24
CA ASN A 31 -11.82 3.24 -3.13
C ASN A 31 -11.46 2.29 -4.26
N THR A 32 -10.83 2.82 -5.31
CA THR A 32 -10.36 2.04 -6.45
C THR A 32 -9.50 0.96 -5.84
N SER A 33 -10.15 -0.18 -5.65
CA SER A 33 -9.66 -1.28 -4.87
C SER A 33 -8.41 -1.76 -5.56
N LEU A 34 -7.45 -2.17 -4.74
CA LEU A 34 -6.25 -2.89 -5.14
C LEU A 34 -6.62 -3.98 -6.15
N LYS A 35 -6.55 -3.63 -7.44
CA LYS A 35 -6.65 -4.61 -8.51
C LYS A 35 -5.25 -5.18 -8.64
N ASN A 36 -5.10 -6.39 -8.10
CA ASN A 36 -3.95 -7.24 -8.32
C ASN A 36 -3.66 -7.28 -9.83
N ASN A 37 -2.55 -6.67 -10.25
CA ASN A 37 -2.20 -6.58 -11.66
C ASN A 37 -1.56 -7.90 -12.10
N THR A 38 -2.38 -8.94 -12.27
CA THR A 38 -1.93 -10.17 -12.93
C THR A 38 -2.16 -10.04 -14.42
N ASN A 39 -1.03 -9.94 -15.13
CA ASN A 39 -0.86 -10.02 -16.58
C ASN A 39 -1.28 -8.78 -17.37
N ASN A 40 -0.36 -7.82 -17.52
CA ASN A 40 -0.30 -6.95 -18.69
C ASN A 40 1.12 -6.40 -18.86
N ALA A 41 1.53 -6.20 -20.12
CA ALA A 41 2.88 -5.86 -20.57
C ALA A 41 3.71 -5.03 -19.56
N VAL A 42 4.90 -5.56 -19.26
CA VAL A 42 5.90 -4.97 -18.37
C VAL A 42 6.45 -3.69 -19.00
N ASN A 43 5.76 -2.57 -18.78
CA ASN A 43 6.34 -1.28 -19.07
C ASN A 43 7.27 -0.93 -17.91
N ALA A 44 8.58 -1.07 -18.13
CA ALA A 44 9.59 -0.58 -17.22
C ALA A 44 9.26 0.87 -16.82
N ILE A 45 9.36 1.17 -15.53
CA ILE A 45 9.00 2.48 -15.02
C ILE A 45 9.96 3.53 -15.58
N PRO A 46 9.44 4.64 -16.17
CA PRO A 46 10.28 5.71 -16.64
C PRO A 46 11.11 6.30 -15.50
N ALA A 47 12.40 6.51 -15.74
CA ALA A 47 13.26 7.20 -14.79
C ALA A 47 12.68 8.59 -14.46
N ASN A 48 12.88 9.00 -13.22
CA ASN A 48 12.39 10.25 -12.64
C ASN A 48 10.87 10.45 -12.57
N SER A 49 10.08 9.40 -12.82
CA SER A 49 8.63 9.44 -12.58
C SER A 49 8.29 8.91 -11.19
N VAL A 50 7.33 9.55 -10.52
CA VAL A 50 6.75 9.03 -9.28
C VAL A 50 5.69 7.99 -9.65
N VAL A 51 5.81 6.80 -9.07
CA VAL A 51 4.88 5.69 -9.23
C VAL A 51 4.37 5.25 -7.87
N THR A 52 3.11 4.82 -7.82
CA THR A 52 2.52 4.20 -6.63
C THR A 52 2.65 2.68 -6.72
N GLY A 53 3.32 2.10 -5.73
CA GLY A 53 3.35 0.67 -5.48
C GLY A 53 2.36 0.33 -4.38
N ALA A 54 1.64 -0.78 -4.53
CA ALA A 54 0.74 -1.26 -3.50
C ALA A 54 0.58 -2.78 -3.57
N PHE A 55 0.35 -3.42 -2.43
CA PHE A 55 0.09 -4.86 -2.37
C PHE A 55 -0.69 -5.24 -1.12
N THR A 56 -1.27 -6.43 -1.18
CA THR A 56 -1.89 -7.12 -0.04
C THR A 56 -1.00 -8.29 0.37
N THR A 57 -0.88 -8.56 1.67
CA THR A 57 -0.09 -9.68 2.16
C THR A 57 -0.67 -11.02 1.68
N PRO A 58 0.18 -12.02 1.39
CA PRO A 58 -0.30 -13.28 0.80
C PRO A 58 -1.02 -14.18 1.80
N LEU A 59 -0.76 -14.01 3.09
CA LEU A 59 -1.45 -14.72 4.15
C LEU A 59 -2.28 -13.75 4.97
N SER A 60 -3.44 -14.22 5.40
CA SER A 60 -4.22 -13.58 6.44
C SER A 60 -3.78 -14.09 7.80
N SER A 61 -3.75 -13.24 8.81
CA SER A 61 -3.38 -13.61 10.17
C SER A 61 -4.27 -12.87 11.18
N PRO A 62 -4.39 -13.36 12.44
CA PRO A 62 -5.00 -12.59 13.51
C PRO A 62 -4.35 -11.20 13.63
N GLY A 63 -5.17 -10.19 13.94
CA GLY A 63 -4.69 -8.82 14.09
C GLY A 63 -3.62 -8.69 15.18
N GLY A 64 -2.58 -7.90 14.91
CA GLY A 64 -1.47 -7.63 15.83
C GLY A 64 -0.08 -7.94 15.25
N SER A 65 0.96 -7.60 16.02
CA SER A 65 2.37 -7.69 15.60
C SER A 65 2.96 -9.10 15.61
N ALA A 66 2.24 -10.09 16.14
CA ALA A 66 2.70 -11.48 16.24
C ALA A 66 2.22 -12.37 15.07
N GLY A 67 1.40 -11.84 14.16
CA GLY A 67 0.87 -12.59 13.04
C GLY A 67 1.92 -12.90 11.97
N ASN A 68 1.76 -14.02 11.25
CA ASN A 68 2.55 -14.32 10.06
C ASN A 68 1.72 -14.02 8.82
N TRP A 69 2.04 -12.91 8.15
CA TRP A 69 1.31 -12.41 6.99
C TRP A 69 1.99 -12.84 5.67
N GLY A 70 3.13 -13.53 5.77
CA GLY A 70 3.92 -13.99 4.63
C GLY A 70 4.74 -12.88 3.95
N THR A 71 5.79 -13.29 3.24
CA THR A 71 6.72 -12.34 2.61
C THR A 71 6.23 -11.92 1.23
N VAL A 72 6.36 -10.62 0.93
CA VAL A 72 6.18 -10.07 -0.41
C VAL A 72 7.52 -9.53 -0.90
N TYR A 73 7.94 -9.96 -2.08
CA TYR A 73 9.07 -9.38 -2.81
C TYR A 73 8.52 -8.42 -3.87
N PHE A 74 9.01 -7.18 -3.89
CA PHE A 74 8.51 -6.13 -4.75
C PHE A 74 9.55 -5.75 -5.81
N ASP A 75 9.18 -5.92 -7.07
CA ASP A 75 9.92 -5.46 -8.23
C ASP A 75 9.60 -3.98 -8.49
N LEU A 76 10.50 -3.10 -8.07
CA LEU A 76 10.37 -1.66 -8.27
C LEU A 76 10.67 -1.24 -9.71
N ALA A 77 11.32 -2.07 -10.53
CA ALA A 77 11.55 -1.73 -11.93
C ALA A 77 10.26 -1.88 -12.76
N ASN A 78 9.42 -2.84 -12.35
CA ASN A 78 8.23 -3.27 -13.10
C ASN A 78 6.91 -3.02 -12.36
N ASN A 79 6.95 -2.53 -11.12
CA ASN A 79 5.79 -2.33 -10.24
C ASN A 79 4.96 -3.59 -10.01
N THR A 80 5.63 -4.71 -9.73
CA THR A 80 4.98 -6.02 -9.54
C THR A 80 5.44 -6.70 -8.26
N THR A 81 4.69 -7.68 -7.79
CA THR A 81 5.03 -8.46 -6.60
C THR A 81 5.10 -9.95 -6.88
N THR A 82 5.82 -10.67 -6.02
CA THR A 82 5.80 -12.12 -5.94
C THR A 82 5.94 -12.58 -4.49
N THR A 83 5.48 -13.79 -4.20
CA THR A 83 5.62 -14.45 -2.89
C THR A 83 6.77 -15.46 -2.88
N ALA A 84 7.26 -15.85 -4.06
CA ALA A 84 8.45 -16.69 -4.18
C ALA A 84 9.71 -15.85 -3.92
N ALA A 85 10.70 -16.45 -3.26
CA ALA A 85 12.00 -15.81 -3.09
C ALA A 85 12.55 -15.35 -4.44
N SER A 86 12.76 -14.04 -4.57
CA SER A 86 13.24 -13.38 -5.78
C SER A 86 14.43 -12.50 -5.43
N ALA A 87 15.19 -12.03 -6.42
CA ALA A 87 16.24 -11.02 -6.26
C ALA A 87 15.72 -9.58 -6.45
N TYR A 88 14.40 -9.38 -6.45
CA TYR A 88 13.77 -8.06 -6.53
C TYR A 88 14.20 -7.12 -5.41
N GLN A 89 14.10 -5.82 -5.67
CA GLN A 89 14.71 -4.73 -4.91
C GLN A 89 14.39 -4.77 -3.42
N ALA A 90 13.11 -4.88 -3.09
CA ALA A 90 12.58 -4.76 -1.74
C ALA A 90 11.85 -6.03 -1.32
N SER A 91 11.87 -6.31 -0.01
CA SER A 91 11.02 -7.33 0.59
C SER A 91 10.33 -6.81 1.86
N PHE A 92 9.12 -7.31 2.07
CA PHE A 92 8.26 -7.01 3.21
C PHE A 92 8.00 -8.33 3.93
N ASN A 93 8.67 -8.54 5.05
CA ASN A 93 8.93 -9.86 5.64
C ASN A 93 7.81 -10.36 6.59
N GLY A 94 6.55 -10.16 6.22
CA GLY A 94 5.42 -10.88 6.82
C GLY A 94 5.02 -10.46 8.23
N SER A 95 5.62 -9.42 8.81
CA SER A 95 5.04 -8.69 9.94
C SER A 95 4.09 -7.61 9.42
N PHE A 96 2.98 -7.35 10.13
CA PHE A 96 1.99 -6.33 9.78
C PHE A 96 2.53 -4.88 9.81
N ASP A 97 3.78 -4.70 10.24
CA ASP A 97 4.37 -3.42 10.56
C ASP A 97 4.96 -2.69 9.35
N GLY A 98 4.65 -3.08 8.11
CA GLY A 98 5.14 -2.38 6.92
C GLY A 98 6.67 -2.28 6.86
N ASN A 99 7.39 -3.21 7.50
CA ASN A 99 8.84 -3.23 7.44
C ASN A 99 9.31 -3.44 6.01
N ILE A 100 10.15 -2.53 5.52
CA ILE A 100 10.86 -2.68 4.26
C ILE A 100 12.28 -3.15 4.54
N ASN A 101 12.73 -4.12 3.75
CA ASN A 101 14.08 -4.67 3.78
C ASN A 101 14.66 -4.56 2.38
N ALA A 102 15.97 -4.33 2.27
CA ALA A 102 16.65 -4.54 1.01
C ALA A 102 16.89 -6.03 0.78
N ASN A 103 16.74 -6.45 -0.47
CA ASN A 103 17.05 -7.81 -0.84
C ASN A 103 18.52 -7.98 -1.20
N THR A 104 19.27 -8.56 -0.27
CA THR A 104 20.72 -8.77 -0.43
C THR A 104 21.07 -9.77 -1.53
N GLY A 105 20.14 -10.69 -1.88
CA GLY A 105 20.30 -11.60 -3.01
C GLY A 105 20.40 -10.88 -4.37
N GLY A 106 19.83 -9.68 -4.48
CA GLY A 106 19.97 -8.79 -5.63
C GLY A 106 21.12 -7.78 -5.52
N ALA A 107 21.94 -7.88 -4.47
CA ALA A 107 22.96 -6.90 -4.08
C ALA A 107 22.42 -5.48 -3.80
N TYR A 108 21.13 -5.37 -3.43
CA TYR A 108 20.55 -4.11 -2.99
C TYR A 108 20.91 -3.81 -1.54
N LYS A 109 21.03 -2.51 -1.25
CA LYS A 109 21.28 -1.95 0.08
C LYS A 109 20.13 -1.01 0.44
N LEU A 110 19.79 -1.00 1.72
CA LEU A 110 18.77 -0.11 2.29
C LEU A 110 19.45 1.00 3.07
N ALA A 111 18.88 2.19 2.98
CA ALA A 111 19.24 3.34 3.78
C ALA A 111 18.02 4.25 3.92
N TYR A 112 18.17 5.32 4.69
CA TYR A 112 17.27 6.46 4.65
C TYR A 112 18.06 7.77 4.61
N ALA A 113 17.41 8.81 4.12
CA ALA A 113 17.92 10.17 4.17
C ALA A 113 16.79 11.12 4.54
N ASP A 114 17.12 12.11 5.35
CA ASP A 114 16.25 13.23 5.68
C ASP A 114 16.57 14.36 4.68
N VAL A 115 15.63 14.70 3.81
CA VAL A 115 15.73 15.72 2.74
C VAL A 115 14.69 16.82 3.03
N PRO A 116 15.05 17.85 3.82
CA PRO A 116 14.10 18.85 4.29
C PRO A 116 13.36 19.57 3.17
N SER A 117 12.05 19.79 3.37
CA SER A 117 11.22 20.66 2.50
C SER A 117 11.25 20.27 1.02
N THR A 118 11.52 18.99 0.73
CA THR A 118 11.61 18.47 -0.62
C THR A 118 10.58 17.36 -0.79
N SER A 119 9.76 17.43 -1.83
CA SER A 119 8.82 16.34 -2.16
C SER A 119 9.51 15.21 -2.92
N LEU A 120 8.98 13.99 -2.85
CA LEU A 120 9.52 12.84 -3.60
C LEU A 120 9.73 13.15 -5.10
N ALA A 121 8.80 13.87 -5.72
CA ALA A 121 8.88 14.26 -7.12
C ALA A 121 10.10 15.15 -7.41
N ALA A 122 10.46 16.03 -6.48
CA ALA A 122 11.57 16.97 -6.62
C ALA A 122 12.94 16.37 -6.24
N ILE A 123 12.99 15.20 -5.60
CA ILE A 123 14.26 14.56 -5.24
C ILE A 123 15.03 14.16 -6.50
N ALA A 124 16.31 14.54 -6.52
CA ALA A 124 17.29 14.12 -7.53
C ALA A 124 18.43 13.34 -6.86
N GLN A 125 19.21 12.60 -7.64
CA GLN A 125 20.34 11.82 -7.11
C GLN A 125 21.38 12.72 -6.40
N SER A 126 21.58 13.95 -6.88
CA SER A 126 22.46 14.95 -6.27
C SER A 126 22.04 15.36 -4.86
N ALA A 127 20.78 15.15 -4.47
CA ALA A 127 20.37 15.37 -3.08
C ALA A 127 21.18 14.48 -2.12
N PHE A 128 21.60 13.29 -2.55
CA PHE A 128 22.29 12.33 -1.69
C PHE A 128 23.81 12.45 -1.69
N THR A 129 24.40 13.32 -2.51
CA THR A 129 25.86 13.52 -2.50
C THR A 129 26.32 14.40 -1.34
N THR A 130 25.44 15.28 -0.87
CA THR A 130 25.71 16.21 0.25
C THR A 130 25.03 15.80 1.54
N LEU A 131 23.97 14.98 1.46
CA LEU A 131 23.25 14.48 2.63
C LEU A 131 23.91 13.24 3.21
N ASN A 132 23.85 13.14 4.55
CA ASN A 132 24.29 11.95 5.25
C ASN A 132 23.23 10.84 5.09
N VAL A 133 23.43 9.99 4.08
CA VAL A 133 22.63 8.76 3.88
C VAL A 133 22.98 7.78 4.99
N LYS A 134 21.96 7.34 5.73
CA LYS A 134 22.12 6.48 6.91
C LYS A 134 21.76 5.03 6.54
N PRO A 135 22.72 4.10 6.49
CA PRO A 135 22.44 2.70 6.16
C PRO A 135 21.46 2.06 7.14
N ALA A 136 20.66 1.13 6.63
CA ALA A 136 19.73 0.33 7.41
C ALA A 136 19.67 -1.10 6.85
N THR A 137 19.26 -2.06 7.66
CA THR A 137 18.90 -3.42 7.19
C THR A 137 17.39 -3.56 7.00
N THR A 138 16.64 -2.90 7.88
CA THR A 138 15.19 -2.87 7.92
C THR A 138 14.75 -1.47 8.33
N LEU A 139 13.68 -0.96 7.72
CA LEU A 139 13.01 0.26 8.17
C LEU A 139 11.54 -0.04 8.42
N GLY A 140 11.06 0.36 9.60
CA GLY A 140 9.70 0.12 10.06
C GLY A 140 9.07 1.38 10.65
N SER A 141 8.34 1.21 11.74
CA SER A 141 7.77 2.33 12.50
C SER A 141 8.87 3.19 13.14
N ASN A 142 8.70 4.51 13.08
CA ASN A 142 9.61 5.49 13.67
C ASN A 142 9.24 5.74 15.13
N THR A 143 9.51 4.78 16.00
CA THR A 143 9.24 4.83 17.44
C THR A 143 10.53 4.82 18.27
N SER A 144 11.12 3.66 18.50
CA SER A 144 12.35 3.47 19.28
C SER A 144 13.62 3.53 18.43
N ALA A 145 13.49 3.37 17.12
CA ALA A 145 14.57 3.44 16.15
C ALA A 145 14.11 4.24 14.91
N PRO A 146 15.04 4.76 14.09
CA PRO A 146 14.69 5.41 12.85
C PRO A 146 13.87 4.49 11.94
N GLY A 147 12.64 4.91 11.66
CA GLY A 147 11.72 4.23 10.74
C GLY A 147 11.41 5.09 9.52
N TRP A 148 10.57 4.57 8.63
CA TRP A 148 10.13 5.26 7.41
C TRP A 148 8.66 5.69 7.45
N TYR A 149 7.92 5.24 8.46
CA TYR A 149 6.56 5.72 8.75
C TYR A 149 6.39 6.01 10.24
N ALA A 150 5.45 6.88 10.57
CA ALA A 150 4.99 7.14 11.92
C ALA A 150 3.56 6.64 12.09
N TYR A 151 3.24 6.08 13.26
CA TYR A 151 1.89 5.70 13.62
C TYR A 151 1.30 6.72 14.59
N ASN A 152 0.16 7.31 14.22
CA ASN A 152 -0.57 8.20 15.09
C ASN A 152 -1.51 7.38 15.98
N VAL A 153 -1.23 7.34 17.28
CA VAL A 153 -2.02 6.56 18.25
C VAL A 153 -3.43 7.10 18.49
N THR A 154 -3.70 8.35 18.12
CA THR A 154 -5.03 8.98 18.27
C THR A 154 -5.93 8.70 17.08
N THR A 155 -5.38 8.79 15.86
CA THR A 155 -6.16 8.54 14.63
C THR A 155 -6.04 7.11 14.13
N HIS A 156 -5.12 6.32 14.69
CA HIS A 156 -4.75 4.99 14.24
C HIS A 156 -4.32 4.92 12.76
N LEU A 157 -3.76 6.03 12.26
CA LEU A 157 -3.25 6.12 10.89
C LEU A 157 -1.73 6.07 10.86
N SER A 158 -1.21 5.31 9.91
CA SER A 158 0.21 5.32 9.55
C SER A 158 0.44 6.30 8.41
N GLY A 159 1.49 7.12 8.52
CA GLY A 159 1.88 8.07 7.48
C GLY A 159 3.40 8.20 7.38
N PRO A 160 3.92 8.86 6.34
CA PRO A 160 5.34 9.03 6.17
C PRO A 160 5.96 9.85 7.31
N VAL A 161 7.19 9.53 7.68
CA VAL A 161 7.99 10.45 8.50
C VAL A 161 8.32 11.68 7.65
N ALA A 162 8.01 12.86 8.17
CA ALA A 162 8.23 14.12 7.46
C ALA A 162 9.69 14.25 7.01
N ASP A 163 9.88 14.72 5.76
CA ASP A 163 11.18 14.91 5.12
C ASP A 163 12.06 13.65 4.99
N ARG A 164 11.61 12.47 5.41
CA ARG A 164 12.39 11.24 5.33
C ARG A 164 12.00 10.40 4.13
N TYR A 165 13.04 9.88 3.48
CA TYR A 165 12.92 9.00 2.34
C TYR A 165 13.71 7.73 2.55
N VAL A 166 13.11 6.59 2.18
CA VAL A 166 13.84 5.34 2.04
C VAL A 166 14.66 5.42 0.78
N VAL A 167 15.93 5.02 0.87
CA VAL A 167 16.86 4.96 -0.24
C VAL A 167 17.25 3.51 -0.44
N LEU A 168 16.91 2.96 -1.60
CA LEU A 168 17.22 1.59 -1.97
C LEU A 168 18.08 1.61 -3.22
N TYR A 169 19.28 1.03 -3.14
CA TYR A 169 20.28 1.22 -4.18
C TYR A 169 21.15 -0.01 -4.39
N LYS A 170 21.69 -0.13 -5.61
CA LYS A 170 22.65 -1.16 -6.00
C LYS A 170 23.98 -0.51 -6.38
N GLY A 171 25.02 -0.76 -5.60
CA GLY A 171 26.35 -0.16 -5.80
C GLY A 171 27.17 -0.08 -4.53
N THR A 172 28.37 0.47 -4.61
CA THR A 172 29.24 0.68 -3.43
C THR A 172 28.73 1.81 -2.54
N SER A 173 28.17 2.86 -3.14
CA SER A 173 27.54 4.01 -2.48
C SER A 173 26.31 4.49 -3.28
N VAL A 174 25.52 5.43 -2.74
CA VAL A 174 24.40 6.05 -3.47
C VAL A 174 24.90 6.89 -4.66
N ALA A 175 26.06 7.54 -4.51
CA ALA A 175 26.68 8.30 -5.60
C ALA A 175 27.16 7.41 -6.75
N ALA A 176 27.59 6.19 -6.45
CA ALA A 176 28.02 5.18 -7.42
C ALA A 176 26.94 4.12 -7.68
N ALA A 177 25.66 4.44 -7.46
CA ALA A 177 24.57 3.51 -7.66
C ALA A 177 24.30 3.28 -9.15
N THR A 178 24.18 2.02 -9.53
CA THR A 178 23.74 1.55 -10.86
C THR A 178 22.21 1.45 -10.95
N GLU A 179 21.56 1.34 -9.80
CA GLU A 179 20.12 1.48 -9.65
C GLU A 179 19.85 2.23 -8.35
N LEU A 180 18.93 3.20 -8.39
CA LEU A 180 18.59 4.01 -7.22
C LEU A 180 17.09 4.28 -7.19
N TYR A 181 16.44 3.83 -6.11
CA TYR A 181 15.04 4.07 -5.83
C TYR A 181 14.91 4.88 -4.55
N VAL A 182 13.99 5.83 -4.57
CA VAL A 182 13.61 6.64 -3.41
C VAL A 182 12.15 6.39 -3.13
N LEU A 183 11.80 6.07 -1.89
CA LEU A 183 10.45 5.65 -1.51
C LEU A 183 9.93 6.45 -0.32
N GLN A 184 8.62 6.65 -0.28
CA GLN A 184 7.89 7.25 0.82
C GLN A 184 6.57 6.49 1.01
N ILE A 185 6.29 6.07 2.25
CA ILE A 185 5.07 5.32 2.53
C ILE A 185 3.82 6.19 2.37
N ILE A 186 2.71 5.56 2.01
CA ILE A 186 1.38 6.18 2.02
C ILE A 186 0.53 5.54 3.11
N THR A 187 0.49 4.20 3.14
CA THR A 187 -0.39 3.47 4.07
C THR A 187 0.27 2.18 4.56
N VAL A 188 0.09 1.94 5.85
CA VAL A 188 0.14 0.61 6.48
C VAL A 188 -1.25 0.38 7.06
N GLY A 189 -2.02 -0.50 6.45
CA GLY A 189 -3.42 -0.75 6.79
C GLY A 189 -3.80 -2.22 6.67
N TYR A 190 -5.06 -2.56 6.90
CA TYR A 190 -5.55 -3.93 6.85
C TYR A 190 -6.97 -4.02 6.28
N SER A 191 -7.32 -5.20 5.78
CA SER A 191 -8.70 -5.60 5.44
C SER A 191 -9.02 -6.94 6.09
N ALA A 192 -10.26 -7.12 6.53
CA ALA A 192 -10.71 -8.41 7.07
C ALA A 192 -10.60 -9.54 6.03
N ASP A 193 -10.23 -10.72 6.49
CA ASP A 193 -10.35 -11.95 5.70
C ASP A 193 -11.83 -12.38 5.69
N PRO A 194 -12.50 -12.43 4.52
CA PRO A 194 -13.90 -12.86 4.45
C PRO A 194 -14.10 -14.34 4.78
N ALA A 195 -13.04 -15.16 4.70
CA ALA A 195 -13.11 -16.60 4.98
C ALA A 195 -12.91 -16.93 6.46
N THR A 196 -12.16 -16.12 7.19
CA THR A 196 -11.76 -16.42 8.58
C THR A 196 -11.99 -15.21 9.49
N ALA A 197 -13.03 -15.28 10.32
CA ALA A 197 -13.34 -14.22 11.27
C ALA A 197 -12.16 -13.94 12.23
N GLY A 198 -11.83 -12.66 12.41
CA GLY A 198 -10.72 -12.22 13.26
C GLY A 198 -9.35 -12.22 12.58
N ASN A 199 -9.25 -12.76 11.36
CA ASN A 199 -8.07 -12.61 10.51
C ASN A 199 -8.20 -11.41 9.58
N TYR A 200 -7.05 -10.90 9.18
CA TYR A 200 -6.94 -9.77 8.28
C TYR A 200 -5.81 -10.02 7.27
N PHE A 201 -5.86 -9.34 6.14
CA PHE A 201 -4.76 -9.16 5.21
C PHE A 201 -4.16 -7.77 5.37
N GLY A 202 -2.84 -7.67 5.34
CA GLY A 202 -2.13 -6.41 5.41
C GLY A 202 -2.17 -5.70 4.07
N GLN A 203 -2.24 -4.39 4.10
CA GLN A 203 -2.24 -3.53 2.92
C GLN A 203 -1.15 -2.49 3.07
N ILE A 204 -0.20 -2.53 2.14
CA ILE A 204 0.92 -1.59 2.08
C ILE A 204 0.80 -0.81 0.78
N SER A 205 0.94 0.51 0.86
CA SER A 205 1.10 1.36 -0.31
C SER A 205 2.17 2.42 -0.07
N PHE A 206 2.90 2.77 -1.12
CA PHE A 206 3.99 3.73 -1.08
C PHE A 206 4.14 4.39 -2.46
N ASN A 207 4.65 5.62 -2.46
CA ASN A 207 5.16 6.24 -3.66
C ASN A 207 6.66 5.99 -3.76
N TYR A 208 7.16 5.84 -4.98
CA TYR A 208 8.58 5.75 -5.24
C TYR A 208 8.97 6.37 -6.57
N LYS A 209 10.26 6.67 -6.69
CA LYS A 209 10.88 7.25 -7.87
C LYS A 209 12.18 6.51 -8.16
N LYS A 210 12.36 6.04 -9.40
CA LYS A 210 13.65 5.55 -9.89
C LYS A 210 14.48 6.74 -10.38
N LEU A 211 15.71 6.88 -9.90
CA LEU A 211 16.61 7.99 -10.25
C LEU A 211 17.72 7.58 -11.22
N VAL A 212 18.18 6.33 -11.14
CA VAL A 212 19.16 5.69 -12.02
C VAL A 212 18.66 4.29 -12.35
#